data_AF-A0A950Z9P6-F1
#
_entry.id   AF-A0A950Z9P6-F1
#
_cell.length_a   1.000
_cell.length_b   1.000
_cell.length_c   1.000
_cell.angle_alpha   90.00
_cell.angle_beta   90.00
_cell.angle_gamma   90.00
#
_symmetry.space_group_name_H-M   'P 1'
#
loop_
_entity.id
_entity.type
_entity.pdbx_description
1 polymer ?
#
loop_
_entity_poly.entity_id
_entity_poly.type
_entity_poly.pdbx_seq_one_letter_code
_entity_poly.pdbx_strand_id
1 'polypeptide(L)'
;ADAEVTYRVVDLPFGSGGLHNELRPSLLLELEEESTNDGAHRAGYYVEGGPTIEMMSMNGNRFSVFFHGVKNSGDEFRMSNDEGVFAGVKATTFQDTPQPNHYDWDFEGARWIPRMRAVNELCGSFDGSLNKIEFRLDAFEWKTFDQIWTVYTDYEHRQNWLSNFDNTSYSVNPGLKTYIEPNEWLAVLTDGQHLVPFVEYSHRSDHALDPKDPLRFTSANTTGHGYLRRQSIDNFQGGFQTLGWNNPNYRAEKYQKVSSFVNQFDWRLTAGYAVNEPRQRDQPPASAGLNWDIASIEGFVVYAQGIVGIGEANPDYIAELGVKRPGGNVFLRYESYGLPARLEGRQHPLYAGIGMQL
;
A
#
# COMPACT_ATOMS: atom_id res chain seq x y z
N ALA A 1 -21.69 -11.31 17.48
CA ALA A 1 -20.91 -10.41 18.35
C ALA A 1 -19.50 -10.91 18.27
N ASP A 2 -18.73 -10.22 17.44
CA ASP A 2 -17.43 -10.72 17.04
C ASP A 2 -16.41 -10.20 18.03
N ALA A 3 -15.54 -11.09 18.48
CA ALA A 3 -14.51 -10.77 19.46
C ALA A 3 -13.16 -11.12 18.87
N GLU A 4 -12.31 -10.11 18.76
CA GLU A 4 -10.88 -10.23 18.51
C GLU A 4 -10.16 -10.09 19.85
N VAL A 5 -9.37 -11.09 20.23
CA VAL A 5 -8.59 -11.07 21.47
C VAL A 5 -7.14 -11.39 21.15
N THR A 6 -6.25 -10.42 21.39
CA THR A 6 -4.80 -10.59 21.28
C THR A 6 -4.17 -10.79 22.66
N TYR A 7 -3.49 -11.90 22.86
CA TYR A 7 -2.69 -12.19 24.05
C TYR A 7 -1.19 -12.01 23.74
N ARG A 8 -0.52 -11.17 24.53
CA ARG A 8 0.94 -10.99 24.49
C ARG A 8 1.57 -11.67 25.70
N VAL A 9 2.24 -12.79 25.47
CA VAL A 9 2.68 -13.69 26.55
C VAL A 9 4.05 -13.30 27.09
N VAL A 10 4.94 -12.83 26.22
CA VAL A 10 6.31 -12.43 26.56
C VAL A 10 6.68 -11.21 25.73
N ASP A 11 7.34 -10.23 26.34
CA ASP A 11 7.93 -9.07 25.66
C ASP A 11 9.39 -8.92 26.11
N LEU A 12 10.31 -9.16 25.17
CA LEU A 12 11.75 -9.07 25.39
C LEU A 12 12.35 -7.99 24.49
N PRO A 13 12.50 -6.74 24.97
CA PRO A 13 13.15 -5.68 24.19
C PRO A 13 14.66 -5.93 24.08
N PHE A 14 15.24 -5.72 22.91
CA PHE A 14 16.68 -5.86 22.66
C PHE A 14 17.27 -4.67 21.88
N GLY A 15 18.56 -4.36 22.10
CA GLY A 15 19.25 -3.21 21.51
C GLY A 15 20.03 -2.37 22.54
N SER A 16 21.14 -1.74 22.12
CA SER A 16 22.00 -0.94 23.00
C SER A 16 21.37 0.42 23.34
N GLY A 17 21.68 0.93 24.54
CA GLY A 17 21.00 2.06 25.21
C GLY A 17 21.16 3.47 24.61
N GLY A 18 21.31 3.59 23.29
CA GLY A 18 21.42 4.87 22.58
C GLY A 18 20.12 5.39 21.95
N LEU A 19 19.08 4.56 21.84
CA LEU A 19 17.77 4.93 21.30
C LEU A 19 16.73 5.07 22.42
N HIS A 20 15.76 5.96 22.24
CA HIS A 20 14.56 6.04 23.08
C HIS A 20 14.00 4.64 23.30
N ASN A 21 13.71 4.27 24.55
CA ASN A 21 13.25 2.91 24.91
C ASN A 21 12.04 2.44 24.07
N GLU A 22 11.25 3.39 23.57
CA GLU A 22 10.04 3.21 22.77
C GLU A 22 10.30 2.67 21.36
N LEU A 23 11.50 2.86 20.80
CA LEU A 23 11.85 2.41 19.44
C LEU A 23 12.57 1.05 19.40
N ARG A 24 12.64 0.35 20.53
CA ARG A 24 13.38 -0.91 20.63
C ARG A 24 12.56 -2.06 20.02
N PRO A 25 13.20 -2.92 19.20
CA PRO A 25 12.56 -4.13 18.74
C PRO A 25 12.36 -5.05 19.94
N SER A 26 11.24 -5.76 19.91
CA SER A 26 10.75 -6.61 20.96
C SER A 26 10.39 -7.96 20.38
N LEU A 27 10.93 -9.03 20.96
CA LEU A 27 10.47 -10.38 20.63
C LEU A 27 9.24 -10.67 21.47
N LEU A 28 8.13 -10.90 20.78
CA LEU A 28 6.84 -11.25 21.33
C LEU A 28 6.52 -12.71 21.05
N LEU A 29 5.78 -13.33 21.96
CA LEU A 29 4.95 -14.50 21.65
C LEU A 29 3.50 -14.05 21.68
N GLU A 30 2.87 -14.04 20.50
CA GLU A 30 1.51 -13.55 20.31
C GLU A 30 0.56 -14.73 20.07
N LEU A 31 -0.67 -14.58 20.53
CA LEU A 31 -1.80 -15.46 20.22
C LEU A 31 -3.00 -14.54 19.95
N GLU A 32 -3.53 -14.57 18.74
CA GLU A 32 -4.74 -13.86 18.37
C GLU A 32 -5.86 -14.88 18.15
N GLU A 33 -7.02 -14.61 18.75
CA GLU A 33 -8.24 -15.38 18.54
C GLU A 33 -9.32 -14.43 18.01
N GLU A 34 -9.78 -14.71 16.80
CA GLU A 34 -10.99 -14.12 16.24
C GLU A 34 -12.12 -15.13 16.40
N SER A 35 -13.24 -14.67 16.96
CA SER A 35 -14.45 -15.48 17.07
C SER A 35 -15.61 -14.73 16.41
N THR A 36 -16.27 -15.42 15.49
CA THR A 36 -17.41 -14.89 14.75
C THR A 36 -18.69 -15.57 15.22
N ASN A 37 -19.70 -14.75 15.53
CA ASN A 37 -20.98 -15.25 16.02
C ASN A 37 -22.11 -14.55 15.30
N ASP A 38 -22.32 -14.96 14.06
CA ASP A 38 -23.44 -14.51 13.23
C ASP A 38 -24.56 -15.58 13.24
N GLY A 39 -25.21 -15.68 14.39
CA GLY A 39 -26.66 -15.90 14.53
C GLY A 39 -27.32 -17.22 14.08
N ALA A 40 -26.71 -18.09 13.26
CA ALA A 40 -27.45 -19.24 12.70
C ALA A 40 -26.74 -20.61 12.79
N HIS A 41 -25.42 -20.72 12.60
CA HIS A 41 -24.78 -22.04 12.51
C HIS A 41 -23.34 -22.07 13.07
N ARG A 42 -23.21 -22.54 14.33
CA ARG A 42 -21.95 -22.82 15.07
C ARG A 42 -21.00 -21.62 15.25
N ALA A 43 -20.53 -21.41 16.48
CA ALA A 43 -19.45 -20.46 16.72
C ALA A 43 -18.18 -20.96 16.01
N GLY A 44 -17.74 -20.21 15.00
CA GLY A 44 -16.45 -20.38 14.36
C GLY A 44 -15.39 -19.63 15.16
N TYR A 45 -14.15 -20.12 15.11
CA TYR A 45 -13.01 -19.38 15.63
C TYR A 45 -11.81 -19.57 14.72
N TYR A 46 -11.04 -18.50 14.58
CA TYR A 46 -9.74 -18.46 13.92
C TYR A 46 -8.70 -18.10 14.97
N VAL A 47 -7.67 -18.93 15.10
CA VAL A 47 -6.57 -18.70 16.04
C VAL A 47 -5.27 -18.67 15.27
N GLU A 48 -4.48 -17.63 15.51
CA GLU A 48 -3.09 -17.55 15.09
C GLU A 48 -2.17 -17.34 16.28
N GLY A 49 -1.01 -17.99 16.28
CA GLY A 49 -0.05 -17.77 17.35
C GLY A 49 1.36 -18.20 17.04
N GLY A 50 2.33 -17.47 17.56
CA GLY A 50 3.73 -17.71 17.32
C GLY A 50 4.62 -16.51 17.65
N PRO A 51 5.91 -16.60 17.36
CA PRO A 51 6.83 -15.49 17.55
C PRO A 51 6.52 -14.32 16.62
N THR A 52 6.57 -13.12 17.18
CA THR A 52 6.48 -11.84 16.47
C THR A 52 7.66 -10.97 16.89
N ILE A 53 8.39 -10.40 15.93
CA ILE A 53 9.33 -9.30 16.20
C ILE A 53 8.58 -8.01 15.95
N GLU A 54 8.27 -7.29 17.02
CA GLU A 54 7.60 -5.99 16.96
C GLU A 54 8.62 -4.86 17.11
N MET A 55 8.42 -3.77 16.39
CA MET A 55 9.20 -2.54 16.52
C MET A 55 8.32 -1.34 16.23
N MET A 56 8.58 -0.23 16.92
CA MET A 56 7.94 1.03 16.59
C MET A 56 8.68 1.64 15.40
N SER A 57 7.93 1.95 14.34
CA SER A 57 8.43 2.74 13.22
C SER A 57 8.80 4.15 13.70
N MET A 58 9.60 4.84 12.88
CA MET A 58 9.99 6.24 13.14
C MET A 58 8.79 7.18 13.32
N ASN A 59 7.63 6.81 12.78
CA ASN A 59 6.41 7.61 12.79
C ASN A 59 5.46 7.23 13.93
N GLY A 60 5.91 6.43 14.91
CA GLY A 60 5.07 6.00 16.04
C GLY A 60 4.06 4.91 15.68
N ASN A 61 4.12 4.35 14.48
CA ASN A 61 3.32 3.19 14.09
C ASN A 61 3.99 1.90 14.55
N ARG A 62 3.19 0.87 14.86
CA ARG A 62 3.71 -0.45 15.22
C ARG A 62 3.92 -1.28 13.97
N PHE A 63 5.13 -1.84 13.86
CA PHE A 63 5.52 -2.76 12.80
C PHE A 63 5.84 -4.12 13.41
N SER A 64 5.45 -5.21 12.76
CA SER A 64 5.61 -6.55 13.28
C SER A 64 5.94 -7.53 12.17
N VAL A 65 6.99 -8.33 12.35
CA VAL A 65 7.29 -9.48 11.50
C VAL A 65 6.96 -10.72 12.29
N PHE A 66 6.08 -11.56 11.77
CA PHE A 66 5.57 -12.71 12.51
C PHE A 66 5.79 -14.02 11.78
N PHE A 67 5.85 -15.09 12.56
CA PHE A 67 5.86 -16.47 12.09
C PHE A 67 4.88 -17.27 12.94
N HIS A 68 3.63 -17.38 12.49
CA HIS A 68 2.52 -17.89 13.30
C HIS A 68 1.98 -19.19 12.76
N GLY A 69 1.64 -20.11 13.67
CA GLY A 69 0.78 -21.24 13.36
C GLY A 69 -0.67 -20.78 13.39
N VAL A 70 -1.42 -21.13 12.36
CA VAL A 70 -2.80 -20.69 12.16
C VAL A 70 -3.74 -21.88 12.09
N LYS A 71 -4.90 -21.73 12.71
CA LYS A 71 -5.98 -22.71 12.68
C LYS A 71 -7.34 -22.03 12.52
N ASN A 72 -8.03 -22.34 11.43
CA ASN A 72 -9.43 -21.98 11.23
C ASN A 72 -10.36 -23.15 11.63
N SER A 73 -11.14 -22.98 12.69
CA SER A 73 -12.11 -23.97 13.16
C SER A 73 -13.55 -23.61 12.76
N GLY A 74 -13.75 -23.29 11.49
CA GLY A 74 -15.07 -23.02 10.92
C GLY A 74 -15.51 -21.57 11.04
N ASP A 75 -14.57 -20.64 11.16
CA ASP A 75 -14.81 -19.24 10.84
C ASP A 75 -15.11 -19.12 9.34
N GLU A 76 -16.29 -18.57 9.02
CA GLU A 76 -16.81 -18.48 7.66
C GLU A 76 -16.20 -17.34 6.84
N PHE A 77 -15.52 -16.40 7.50
CA PHE A 77 -14.82 -15.28 6.87
C PHE A 77 -13.36 -15.62 6.53
N ARG A 78 -12.85 -16.76 7.03
CA ARG A 78 -11.52 -17.29 6.75
C ARG A 78 -11.63 -18.54 5.87
N MET A 79 -10.67 -18.79 4.98
CA MET A 79 -10.76 -19.95 4.09
C MET A 79 -10.60 -21.25 4.90
N SER A 80 -11.33 -22.32 4.54
CA SER A 80 -11.26 -23.62 5.22
C SER A 80 -9.88 -24.30 5.14
N ASN A 81 -8.99 -23.77 4.31
CA ASN A 81 -7.61 -24.20 4.13
C ASN A 81 -6.59 -23.21 4.71
N ASP A 82 -7.04 -22.19 5.46
CA ASP A 82 -6.17 -21.30 6.26
C ASP A 82 -5.74 -22.01 7.56
N GLU A 83 -5.19 -23.20 7.42
CA GLU A 83 -4.51 -23.92 8.49
C GLU A 83 -3.06 -24.14 8.06
N GLY A 84 -2.10 -23.71 8.87
CA GLY A 84 -0.69 -23.82 8.49
C GLY A 84 0.23 -22.94 9.28
N VAL A 85 1.38 -22.61 8.69
CA VAL A 85 2.34 -21.68 9.27
C VAL A 85 2.52 -20.53 8.29
N PHE A 86 2.25 -19.32 8.75
CA PHE A 86 2.38 -18.10 7.97
C PHE A 86 3.57 -17.31 8.47
N ALA A 87 4.36 -16.82 7.52
CA ALA A 87 5.31 -15.74 7.76
C ALA A 87 4.70 -14.47 7.18
N GLY A 88 4.66 -13.41 7.95
CA GLY A 88 3.98 -12.20 7.52
C GLY A 88 4.49 -10.95 8.19
N VAL A 89 3.90 -9.84 7.74
CA VAL A 89 4.19 -8.50 8.22
C VAL A 89 2.88 -7.85 8.62
N LYS A 90 2.78 -7.40 9.86
CA LYS A 90 1.64 -6.67 10.41
C LYS A 90 2.07 -5.24 10.70
N ALA A 91 1.20 -4.30 10.36
CA ALA A 91 1.48 -2.89 10.52
C ALA A 91 0.23 -2.18 11.06
N THR A 92 0.37 -1.50 12.19
CA THR A 92 -0.73 -0.80 12.87
C THR A 92 -0.39 0.68 12.94
N THR A 93 -1.22 1.52 12.32
CA THR A 93 -1.08 2.97 12.39
C THR A 93 -1.74 3.52 13.65
N PHE A 94 -1.02 4.33 14.42
CA PHE A 94 -1.58 5.09 15.54
C PHE A 94 -1.42 6.56 15.23
N GLN A 95 -2.52 7.25 14.96
CA GLN A 95 -2.48 8.66 14.60
C GLN A 95 -2.80 9.56 15.79
N ASP A 96 -1.82 9.80 16.67
CA ASP A 96 -1.96 10.79 17.74
C ASP A 96 -1.22 12.12 17.44
N THR A 97 -0.34 12.18 16.44
CA THR A 97 0.38 13.41 16.09
C THR A 97 0.56 13.60 14.59
N PRO A 98 0.35 14.83 14.06
CA PRO A 98 0.74 15.17 12.70
C PRO A 98 2.24 14.90 12.55
N GLN A 99 2.61 14.12 11.54
CA GLN A 99 4.01 13.82 11.28
C GLN A 99 4.80 15.14 11.21
N PRO A 100 5.93 15.26 11.91
CA PRO A 100 6.89 16.26 11.54
C PRO A 100 7.23 16.02 10.07
N ASN A 101 6.92 17.02 9.23
CA ASN A 101 7.76 17.26 8.06
C ASN A 101 9.20 17.19 8.57
N HIS A 102 10.08 16.40 7.98
CA HIS A 102 11.50 16.72 7.79
C HIS A 102 12.27 15.46 7.41
N TYR A 103 12.82 15.50 6.20
CA TYR A 103 13.82 14.60 5.65
C TYR A 103 15.22 14.80 6.26
N ASP A 104 15.34 15.49 7.39
CA ASP A 104 16.61 15.76 8.07
C ASP A 104 17.00 14.60 8.99
N TRP A 105 16.94 13.37 8.47
CA TRP A 105 17.13 12.14 9.23
C TRP A 105 18.48 11.49 8.99
N ASP A 106 19.53 12.29 9.15
CA ASP A 106 20.91 11.81 9.22
C ASP A 106 21.23 11.20 10.61
N PHE A 107 20.36 10.30 11.09
CA PHE A 107 20.71 9.42 12.19
C PHE A 107 21.40 8.19 11.59
N GLU A 108 22.72 8.27 11.40
CA GLU A 108 23.55 7.13 11.00
C GLU A 108 23.31 5.87 11.87
N GLY A 109 22.70 5.98 13.05
CA GLY A 109 22.35 4.87 13.96
C GLY A 109 20.92 4.31 13.91
N ALA A 110 19.98 4.88 13.13
CA ALA A 110 18.56 4.51 13.15
C ALA A 110 18.02 3.89 11.84
N ARG A 111 18.90 3.60 10.88
CA ARG A 111 18.55 3.12 9.52
C ARG A 111 17.88 1.74 9.47
N TRP A 112 17.90 0.98 10.56
CA TRP A 112 17.22 -0.31 10.69
C TRP A 112 15.77 -0.17 11.19
N ILE A 113 15.34 1.03 11.60
CA ILE A 113 13.96 1.27 12.07
C ILE A 113 13.06 1.46 10.85
N PRO A 114 11.96 0.69 10.72
CA PRO A 114 11.08 0.76 9.58
C PRO A 114 10.38 2.11 9.52
N ARG A 115 10.02 2.53 8.31
CA ARG A 115 9.24 3.75 8.08
C ARG A 115 7.95 3.38 7.39
N MET A 116 6.87 4.00 7.85
CA MET A 116 5.53 3.58 7.51
C MET A 116 4.65 4.79 7.22
N ARG A 117 3.93 4.72 6.11
CA ARG A 117 2.93 5.69 5.71
C ARG A 117 1.67 4.93 5.32
N ALA A 118 0.52 5.37 5.79
CA ALA A 118 -0.74 4.93 5.22
C ALA A 118 -1.59 6.11 4.78
N VAL A 119 -2.43 5.86 3.79
CA VAL A 119 -3.42 6.80 3.29
C VAL A 119 -4.74 6.05 3.19
N ASN A 120 -5.80 6.64 3.74
CA ASN A 120 -7.15 6.16 3.53
C ASN A 120 -7.88 7.16 2.63
N GLU A 121 -8.48 6.67 1.55
CA GLU A 121 -9.26 7.45 0.62
C GLU A 121 -10.72 6.99 0.62
N LEU A 122 -11.62 7.95 0.80
CA LEU A 122 -13.06 7.77 0.67
C LEU A 122 -13.53 8.52 -0.58
N CYS A 123 -14.12 7.78 -1.50
CA CYS A 123 -14.46 8.25 -2.84
C CYS A 123 -15.95 7.99 -3.14
N GLY A 124 -16.61 8.98 -3.74
CA GLY A 124 -17.94 8.86 -4.30
C GLY A 124 -17.93 9.06 -5.81
N SER A 125 -18.71 8.27 -6.54
CA SER A 125 -19.07 8.48 -7.94
C SER A 125 -20.59 8.48 -8.09
N PHE A 126 -21.10 8.81 -9.27
CA PHE A 126 -22.55 8.80 -9.55
C PHE A 126 -23.23 7.45 -9.34
N ASP A 127 -22.43 6.40 -9.25
CA ASP A 127 -22.86 5.05 -9.52
C ASP A 127 -22.20 4.07 -8.52
N GLY A 128 -21.43 4.56 -7.55
CA GLY A 128 -20.84 3.75 -6.49
C GLY A 128 -19.98 4.58 -5.54
N SER A 129 -19.34 3.87 -4.61
CA SER A 129 -18.31 4.46 -3.75
C SER A 129 -17.13 3.51 -3.62
N LEU A 130 -15.97 4.08 -3.32
CA LEU A 130 -14.71 3.37 -3.15
C LEU A 130 -14.11 3.78 -1.81
N ASN A 131 -13.72 2.79 -1.03
CA ASN A 131 -12.77 2.97 0.07
C ASN A 131 -11.45 2.31 -0.34
N LYS A 132 -10.38 3.09 -0.33
CA LYS A 132 -9.04 2.63 -0.63
C LYS A 132 -8.14 2.88 0.57
N ILE A 133 -7.39 1.86 0.97
CA ILE A 133 -6.31 1.98 1.94
C ILE A 133 -5.02 1.67 1.21
N GLU A 134 -4.09 2.62 1.24
CA GLU A 134 -2.73 2.44 0.75
C GLU A 134 -1.77 2.44 1.94
N PHE A 135 -0.78 1.56 1.87
CA PHE A 135 0.25 1.39 2.86
C PHE A 135 1.60 1.32 2.15
N ARG A 136 2.56 2.07 2.66
CA ARG A 136 3.96 1.96 2.26
C ARG A 136 4.80 1.66 3.49
N LEU A 137 5.67 0.68 3.34
CA LEU A 137 6.69 0.33 4.32
C LEU A 137 8.05 0.34 3.68
N ASP A 138 8.96 1.11 4.26
CA ASP A 138 10.40 0.94 4.07
C ASP A 138 10.90 0.11 5.26
N ALA A 139 11.14 -1.18 5.02
CA ALA A 139 11.34 -2.16 6.09
C ALA A 139 12.76 -2.17 6.64
N PHE A 140 13.76 -2.19 5.73
CA PHE A 140 15.16 -2.35 6.09
C PHE A 140 16.04 -1.53 5.18
N GLU A 141 17.02 -0.83 5.76
CA GLU A 141 18.06 -0.15 5.00
C GLU A 141 19.45 -0.67 5.34
N TRP A 142 20.30 -0.77 4.33
CA TRP A 142 21.70 -1.11 4.51
C TRP A 142 22.58 -0.33 3.54
N LYS A 143 23.85 -0.13 3.90
CA LYS A 143 24.82 0.56 3.05
C LYS A 143 25.74 -0.46 2.37
N THR A 144 25.90 -0.38 1.06
CA THR A 144 26.85 -1.19 0.29
C THR A 144 27.38 -0.36 -0.87
N PHE A 145 28.71 -0.35 -1.08
CA PHE A 145 29.37 0.47 -2.11
C PHE A 145 29.01 1.96 -2.04
N ASP A 146 29.02 2.52 -0.82
CA ASP A 146 28.59 3.88 -0.51
C ASP A 146 27.14 4.25 -0.82
N GLN A 147 26.35 3.27 -1.25
CA GLN A 147 24.97 3.43 -1.64
C GLN A 147 24.02 2.85 -0.58
N ILE A 148 22.96 3.58 -0.24
CA ILE A 148 21.92 3.11 0.70
C ILE A 148 20.88 2.32 -0.09
N TRP A 149 20.67 1.07 0.28
CA TRP A 149 19.65 0.20 -0.28
C TRP A 149 18.50 0.04 0.70
N THR A 150 17.27 0.09 0.21
CA THR A 150 16.05 0.00 1.02
C THR A 150 15.16 -1.11 0.48
N VAL A 151 14.85 -2.12 1.30
CA VAL A 151 13.74 -3.04 1.04
C VAL A 151 12.45 -2.31 1.38
N TYR A 152 11.50 -2.30 0.46
CA TYR A 152 10.18 -1.72 0.69
C TYR A 152 9.07 -2.65 0.23
N THR A 153 7.86 -2.38 0.70
CA THR A 153 6.64 -2.94 0.13
C THR A 153 5.57 -1.86 0.10
N ASP A 154 4.86 -1.79 -1.02
CA ASP A 154 3.62 -1.04 -1.11
C ASP A 154 2.46 -2.03 -1.09
N TYR A 155 1.41 -1.70 -0.35
CA TYR A 155 0.17 -2.45 -0.31
C TYR A 155 -0.98 -1.51 -0.56
N GLU A 156 -1.94 -1.93 -1.38
CA GLU A 156 -3.18 -1.22 -1.60
C GLU A 156 -4.32 -2.20 -1.42
N HIS A 157 -5.35 -1.82 -0.67
CA HIS A 157 -6.62 -2.52 -0.62
C HIS A 157 -7.73 -1.59 -1.06
N ARG A 158 -8.69 -2.11 -1.82
CA ARG A 158 -9.81 -1.37 -2.37
C ARG A 158 -11.09 -2.14 -2.09
N GLN A 159 -12.07 -1.45 -1.54
CA GLN A 159 -13.43 -1.94 -1.40
C GLN A 159 -14.36 -1.05 -2.22
N ASN A 160 -14.98 -1.64 -3.23
CA ASN A 160 -15.96 -0.97 -4.07
C ASN A 160 -17.36 -1.34 -3.57
N TRP A 161 -18.10 -0.33 -3.11
CA TRP A 161 -19.52 -0.48 -2.80
C TRP A 161 -20.35 -0.13 -4.03
N LEU A 162 -20.84 -1.17 -4.67
CA LEU A 162 -21.90 -1.08 -5.65
C LEU A 162 -23.22 -1.43 -4.97
N SER A 163 -24.35 -0.96 -5.49
CA SER A 163 -25.69 -1.07 -4.90
C SER A 163 -26.13 -2.45 -4.40
N ASN A 164 -25.42 -3.53 -4.74
CA ASN A 164 -25.81 -4.90 -4.43
C ASN A 164 -24.67 -5.82 -3.89
N PHE A 165 -23.39 -5.41 -3.86
CA PHE A 165 -22.26 -6.30 -3.48
C PHE A 165 -21.03 -5.57 -2.92
N ASP A 166 -20.32 -6.23 -2.00
CA ASP A 166 -18.97 -5.88 -1.53
C ASP A 166 -17.92 -6.55 -2.41
N ASN A 167 -17.19 -5.75 -3.16
CA ASN A 167 -16.19 -6.20 -4.12
C ASN A 167 -14.82 -5.67 -3.70
N THR A 168 -13.86 -6.57 -3.46
CA THR A 168 -12.52 -6.19 -3.00
C THR A 168 -11.44 -6.49 -4.04
N SER A 169 -10.41 -5.65 -4.05
CA SER A 169 -9.18 -5.90 -4.77
C SER A 169 -8.00 -5.40 -3.98
N TYR A 170 -6.82 -5.94 -4.27
CA TYR A 170 -5.60 -5.48 -3.65
C TYR A 170 -4.43 -5.49 -4.62
N SER A 171 -3.39 -4.73 -4.29
CA SER A 171 -2.08 -4.85 -4.88
C SER A 171 -1.00 -4.92 -3.81
N VAL A 172 0.09 -5.65 -4.10
CA VAL A 172 1.27 -5.78 -3.26
C VAL A 172 2.50 -5.63 -4.14
N ASN A 173 3.38 -4.71 -3.78
CA ASN A 173 4.57 -4.37 -4.55
C ASN A 173 5.83 -4.42 -3.68
N PRO A 174 6.34 -5.62 -3.31
CA PRO A 174 7.63 -5.73 -2.65
C PRO A 174 8.76 -5.36 -3.63
N GLY A 175 9.72 -4.59 -3.14
CA GLY A 175 10.81 -4.10 -3.97
C GLY A 175 12.06 -3.72 -3.22
N LEU A 176 13.05 -3.33 -4.02
CA LEU A 176 14.35 -2.84 -3.60
C LEU A 176 14.62 -1.52 -4.33
N LYS A 177 14.94 -0.47 -3.57
CA LYS A 177 15.27 0.85 -4.12
C LYS A 177 16.56 1.40 -3.54
N THR A 178 17.08 2.43 -4.19
CA THR A 178 18.20 3.21 -3.69
C THR A 178 18.08 4.69 -4.09
N TYR A 179 18.94 5.56 -3.56
CA TYR A 179 18.88 7.01 -3.72
C TYR A 179 20.16 7.56 -4.33
N ILE A 180 20.10 8.05 -5.56
CA ILE A 180 21.24 8.68 -6.23
C ILE A 180 21.13 10.19 -6.03
N GLU A 181 22.14 10.77 -5.40
CA GLU A 181 22.24 12.23 -5.25
C GLU A 181 22.34 12.89 -6.63
N PRO A 182 21.64 14.02 -6.83
CA PRO A 182 21.70 14.72 -8.10
C PRO A 182 23.05 15.44 -8.24
N ASN A 183 23.81 15.09 -9.28
CA ASN A 183 24.86 15.95 -9.81
C ASN A 183 24.26 17.06 -10.69
N GLU A 184 25.09 17.93 -11.27
CA GLU A 184 24.65 19.06 -12.08
C GLU A 184 23.65 18.68 -13.20
N TRP A 185 23.85 17.55 -13.88
CA TRP A 185 22.96 17.14 -14.97
C TRP A 185 21.68 16.47 -14.44
N LEU A 186 21.77 15.66 -13.38
CA LEU A 186 20.62 15.04 -12.76
C LEU A 186 19.71 16.08 -12.12
N ALA A 187 20.28 17.13 -11.53
CA ALA A 187 19.54 18.20 -10.89
C ALA A 187 18.54 18.88 -11.85
N VAL A 188 18.86 18.96 -13.14
CA VAL A 188 17.93 19.49 -14.15
C VAL A 188 16.72 18.55 -14.35
N LEU A 189 16.94 17.23 -14.30
CA LEU A 189 15.90 16.23 -14.54
C LEU A 189 15.05 15.93 -13.30
N THR A 190 15.63 16.04 -12.11
CA THR A 190 14.98 15.74 -10.84
C THR A 190 14.55 16.99 -10.08
N ASP A 191 14.74 18.17 -10.68
CA ASP A 191 14.58 19.46 -10.02
C ASP A 191 15.46 19.58 -8.76
N GLY A 192 16.63 18.93 -8.74
CA GLY A 192 17.53 18.89 -7.57
C GLY A 192 17.12 17.89 -6.48
N GLN A 193 16.17 16.98 -6.76
CA GLN A 193 15.83 15.88 -5.88
C GLN A 193 16.73 14.64 -6.12
N HIS A 194 16.72 13.69 -5.20
CA HIS A 194 17.32 12.38 -5.44
C HIS A 194 16.59 11.65 -6.59
N LEU A 195 17.37 10.98 -7.43
CA LEU A 195 16.85 9.98 -8.35
C LEU A 195 16.74 8.64 -7.62
N VAL A 196 15.59 8.00 -7.71
CA VAL A 196 15.32 6.73 -7.02
C VAL A 196 15.17 5.62 -8.07
N PRO A 197 16.25 4.89 -8.40
CA PRO A 197 16.12 3.63 -9.12
C PRO A 197 15.58 2.54 -8.20
N PHE A 198 14.74 1.68 -8.77
CA PHE A 198 14.13 0.57 -8.05
C PHE A 198 13.88 -0.65 -8.95
N VAL A 199 13.71 -1.79 -8.30
CA VAL A 199 13.16 -3.02 -8.88
C VAL A 199 12.09 -3.56 -7.93
N GLU A 200 10.98 -4.01 -8.47
CA GLU A 200 9.86 -4.53 -7.69
C GLU A 200 9.15 -5.67 -8.42
N TYR A 201 8.55 -6.54 -7.63
CA TYR A 201 7.51 -7.44 -8.09
C TYR A 201 6.18 -6.78 -7.75
N SER A 202 5.25 -6.73 -8.70
CA SER A 202 3.91 -6.19 -8.54
C SER A 202 2.91 -7.32 -8.72
N HIS A 203 2.13 -7.59 -7.68
CA HIS A 203 0.99 -8.48 -7.75
C HIS A 203 -0.28 -7.67 -7.52
N ARG A 204 -1.27 -7.79 -8.41
CA ARG A 204 -2.59 -7.17 -8.25
C ARG A 204 -3.65 -8.23 -8.45
N SER A 205 -4.65 -8.31 -7.58
CA SER A 205 -5.71 -9.32 -7.65
C SER A 205 -7.10 -8.74 -7.36
N ASP A 206 -8.08 -9.34 -8.02
CA ASP A 206 -9.51 -9.10 -7.91
C ASP A 206 -10.19 -10.25 -7.15
N HIS A 207 -11.01 -9.92 -6.15
CA HIS A 207 -11.88 -10.84 -5.43
C HIS A 207 -13.35 -10.40 -5.53
N ALA A 208 -13.87 -10.39 -6.77
CA ALA A 208 -15.27 -10.12 -7.06
C ALA A 208 -16.16 -11.34 -6.78
N LEU A 209 -17.32 -11.06 -6.20
CA LEU A 209 -18.41 -12.03 -6.09
C LEU A 209 -19.32 -11.88 -7.31
N ASP A 210 -19.58 -12.98 -8.04
CA ASP A 210 -20.45 -12.94 -9.22
C ASP A 210 -21.93 -12.80 -8.79
N PRO A 211 -22.61 -11.69 -9.13
CA PRO A 211 -24.03 -11.49 -8.79
C PRO A 211 -24.97 -12.55 -9.35
N LYS A 212 -24.56 -13.23 -10.42
CA LYS A 212 -25.39 -14.20 -11.16
C LYS A 212 -25.10 -15.64 -10.76
N ASP A 213 -24.16 -15.88 -9.86
CA ASP A 213 -23.78 -17.23 -9.43
C ASP A 213 -23.73 -17.35 -7.88
N PRO A 214 -24.87 -17.18 -7.19
CA PRO A 214 -24.95 -17.25 -5.72
C PRO A 214 -24.65 -18.65 -5.15
N LEU A 215 -24.56 -19.69 -5.99
CA LEU A 215 -24.30 -21.08 -5.58
C LEU A 215 -22.81 -21.40 -5.36
N ARG A 216 -21.89 -20.48 -5.68
CA ARG A 216 -20.44 -20.68 -5.45
C ARG A 216 -20.01 -20.57 -3.99
N PHE A 217 -20.88 -20.06 -3.11
CA PHE A 217 -20.62 -19.98 -1.68
C PHE A 217 -20.94 -21.27 -0.92
N THR A 218 -21.72 -22.17 -1.52
CA THR A 218 -22.19 -23.37 -0.83
C THR A 218 -21.58 -24.61 -1.46
N SER A 219 -20.32 -24.89 -1.10
CA SER A 219 -19.72 -26.22 -0.92
C SER A 219 -18.28 -26.27 -1.41
N ALA A 220 -17.35 -26.41 -0.46
CA ALA A 220 -15.95 -26.77 -0.68
C ALA A 220 -15.75 -28.18 -1.27
N ASN A 221 -16.75 -28.76 -1.94
CA ASN A 221 -16.77 -30.18 -2.29
C ASN A 221 -17.23 -30.53 -3.71
N THR A 222 -17.27 -29.56 -4.63
CA THR A 222 -17.48 -29.89 -6.04
C THR A 222 -16.14 -29.95 -6.77
N THR A 223 -15.65 -31.17 -6.98
CA THR A 223 -14.41 -31.59 -7.67
C THR A 223 -14.33 -31.24 -9.16
N GLY A 224 -14.82 -30.07 -9.58
CA GLY A 224 -14.91 -29.71 -10.99
C GLY A 224 -15.30 -28.29 -11.34
N HIS A 225 -15.27 -27.34 -10.39
CA HIS A 225 -15.78 -25.98 -10.65
C HIS A 225 -14.64 -24.96 -10.61
N GLY A 226 -14.43 -24.30 -11.74
CA GLY A 226 -13.32 -23.40 -11.98
C GLY A 226 -13.33 -22.19 -11.05
N TYR A 227 -12.36 -22.15 -10.14
CA TYR A 227 -11.67 -20.92 -9.79
C TYR A 227 -11.46 -20.13 -11.09
N LEU A 228 -11.87 -18.86 -11.12
CA LEU A 228 -11.69 -18.02 -12.30
C LEU A 228 -10.19 -17.94 -12.57
N ARG A 229 -9.75 -18.63 -13.62
CA ARG A 229 -8.35 -19.08 -13.75
C ARG A 229 -7.33 -17.94 -13.87
N ARG A 230 -7.74 -16.67 -13.92
CA ARG A 230 -6.87 -15.48 -14.09
C ARG A 230 -7.58 -14.19 -13.60
N GLN A 231 -7.52 -13.87 -12.31
CA GLN A 231 -7.93 -12.56 -11.75
C GLN A 231 -6.73 -11.74 -11.25
N SER A 232 -5.52 -12.28 -11.34
CA SER A 232 -4.29 -11.60 -10.93
C SER A 232 -3.45 -11.13 -12.11
N ILE A 233 -2.74 -10.03 -11.90
CA ILE A 233 -1.66 -9.53 -12.74
C ILE A 233 -0.38 -9.60 -11.91
N ASP A 234 0.64 -10.27 -12.46
CA ASP A 234 1.95 -10.46 -11.84
C ASP A 234 3.03 -9.90 -12.77
N ASN A 235 3.72 -8.86 -12.32
CA ASN A 235 4.76 -8.17 -13.09
C ASN A 235 6.08 -8.13 -12.31
N PHE A 236 7.20 -8.34 -12.98
CA PHE A 236 8.50 -7.88 -12.48
C PHE A 236 8.88 -6.64 -13.24
N GLN A 237 9.13 -5.53 -12.53
CA GLN A 237 9.41 -4.25 -13.14
C GLN A 237 10.56 -3.52 -12.45
N GLY A 238 11.32 -2.79 -13.26
CA GLY A 238 12.32 -1.84 -12.81
C GLY A 238 11.94 -0.43 -13.25
N GLY A 239 12.50 0.57 -12.60
CA GLY A 239 12.20 1.93 -12.95
C GLY A 239 13.07 2.97 -12.29
N PHE A 240 12.76 4.20 -12.64
CA PHE A 240 13.34 5.41 -12.09
C PHE A 240 12.22 6.37 -11.71
N GLN A 241 12.43 7.12 -10.65
CA GLN A 241 11.50 8.17 -10.25
C GLN A 241 12.23 9.26 -9.49
N THR A 242 11.62 10.44 -9.39
CA THR A 242 12.03 11.44 -8.41
C THR A 242 11.63 11.01 -7.00
N LEU A 243 12.37 11.49 -5.99
CA LEU A 243 12.05 11.21 -4.58
C LEU A 243 10.62 11.64 -4.20
N GLY A 244 10.15 12.78 -4.74
CA GLY A 244 8.81 13.30 -4.48
C GLY A 244 7.66 12.42 -4.98
N TRP A 245 7.91 11.51 -5.95
CA TRP A 245 6.87 10.60 -6.47
C TRP A 245 6.24 9.77 -5.35
N ASN A 246 7.10 9.18 -4.51
CA ASN A 246 6.69 8.30 -3.42
C ASN A 246 6.63 9.01 -2.06
N ASN A 247 7.13 10.25 -1.99
CA ASN A 247 7.00 11.09 -0.83
C ASN A 247 6.54 12.51 -1.21
N PRO A 248 5.22 12.72 -1.30
CA PRO A 248 4.66 14.00 -1.74
C PRO A 248 4.97 15.16 -0.78
N ASN A 249 5.45 14.89 0.44
CA ASN A 249 5.81 15.88 1.44
C ASN A 249 7.33 16.10 1.57
N TYR A 250 8.15 15.53 0.68
CA TYR A 250 9.61 15.72 0.69
C TYR A 250 10.01 17.19 0.76
N ARG A 251 9.36 18.03 -0.03
CA ARG A 251 9.45 19.49 0.04
C ARG A 251 8.35 20.04 0.89
N ALA A 252 8.63 20.22 2.18
CA ALA A 252 7.67 20.76 3.13
C ALA A 252 7.39 22.27 2.90
N GLU A 253 8.35 22.97 2.31
CA GLU A 253 8.33 24.41 2.06
C GLU A 253 7.14 24.86 1.21
N LYS A 254 6.64 24.02 0.30
CA LYS A 254 5.44 24.32 -0.51
C LYS A 254 4.16 24.44 0.31
N TYR A 255 4.13 23.91 1.53
CA TYR A 255 2.98 23.99 2.44
C TYR A 255 3.06 25.15 3.43
N GLN A 256 4.06 26.02 3.30
CA GLN A 256 4.11 27.25 4.10
C GLN A 256 2.89 28.13 3.79
N LYS A 257 2.43 28.92 4.77
CA LYS A 257 1.31 29.87 4.63
C LYS A 257 1.71 31.09 3.80
N VAL A 258 2.12 30.84 2.57
CA VAL A 258 2.54 31.83 1.59
C VAL A 258 1.95 31.39 0.27
N SER A 259 1.25 32.30 -0.40
CA SER A 259 0.71 32.03 -1.72
C SER A 259 1.80 32.23 -2.79
N SER A 260 2.12 31.18 -3.54
CA SER A 260 3.20 31.19 -4.54
C SER A 260 2.96 30.18 -5.66
N PHE A 261 3.53 30.43 -6.84
CA PHE A 261 3.67 29.39 -7.85
C PHE A 261 4.80 28.45 -7.44
N VAL A 262 4.48 27.17 -7.32
CA VAL A 262 5.43 26.13 -6.88
C VAL A 262 6.14 25.54 -8.10
N ASN A 263 5.37 25.12 -9.11
CA ASN A 263 5.86 24.48 -10.34
C ASN A 263 6.88 23.36 -10.09
N GLN A 264 6.60 22.49 -9.12
CA GLN A 264 7.41 21.32 -8.84
C GLN A 264 6.87 20.13 -9.64
N PHE A 265 7.77 19.39 -10.29
CA PHE A 265 7.44 18.19 -11.04
C PHE A 265 8.09 16.97 -10.40
N ASP A 266 7.30 15.91 -10.25
CA ASP A 266 7.76 14.59 -9.86
C ASP A 266 7.34 13.60 -10.93
N TRP A 267 8.21 12.65 -11.26
CA TRP A 267 7.93 11.71 -12.34
C TRP A 267 8.36 10.30 -11.98
N ARG A 268 7.76 9.32 -12.64
CA ARG A 268 8.11 7.91 -12.55
C ARG A 268 8.08 7.28 -13.93
N LEU A 269 9.06 6.42 -14.21
CA LEU A 269 9.14 5.60 -15.41
C LEU A 269 9.34 4.16 -14.98
N THR A 270 8.54 3.24 -15.50
CA THR A 270 8.66 1.80 -15.23
C THR A 270 8.67 1.00 -16.53
N ALA A 271 9.40 -0.10 -16.52
CA ALA A 271 9.36 -1.11 -17.56
C ALA A 271 9.65 -2.49 -16.96
N GLY A 272 9.04 -3.52 -17.51
CA GLY A 272 9.14 -4.86 -16.94
C GLY A 272 8.68 -5.95 -17.88
N TYR A 273 8.37 -7.11 -17.28
CA TYR A 273 7.75 -8.24 -17.95
C TYR A 273 6.62 -8.81 -17.09
N ALA A 274 5.53 -9.20 -17.75
CA ALA A 274 4.41 -9.88 -17.11
C ALA A 274 4.71 -11.39 -17.01
N VAL A 275 4.47 -11.98 -15.85
CA VAL A 275 4.65 -13.42 -15.59
C VAL A 275 3.35 -14.16 -15.70
N ASN A 276 2.29 -13.55 -15.19
CA ASN A 276 0.96 -14.10 -15.21
C ASN A 276 -0.03 -12.96 -15.38
N GLU A 277 -0.84 -13.05 -16.42
CA GLU A 277 -1.70 -11.96 -16.85
C GLU A 277 -3.01 -12.50 -17.41
N PRO A 278 -4.13 -11.81 -17.15
CA PRO A 278 -5.43 -12.24 -17.61
C PRO A 278 -5.68 -11.88 -19.07
N ARG A 279 -5.06 -10.80 -19.61
CA ARG A 279 -5.37 -10.27 -20.95
C ARG A 279 -4.38 -10.71 -22.04
N GLN A 280 -3.31 -11.44 -21.71
CA GLN A 280 -2.28 -11.92 -22.66
C GLN A 280 -1.83 -10.81 -23.62
N ARG A 281 -1.30 -9.70 -23.10
CA ARG A 281 -0.90 -8.57 -23.93
C ARG A 281 0.48 -8.84 -24.51
N ASP A 282 0.63 -8.75 -25.83
CA ASP A 282 1.92 -8.96 -26.52
C ASP A 282 2.99 -7.90 -26.20
N GLN A 283 2.62 -6.82 -25.51
CA GLN A 283 3.49 -5.69 -25.19
C GLN A 283 4.04 -5.82 -23.77
N PRO A 284 5.35 -5.55 -23.56
CA PRO A 284 5.92 -5.53 -22.22
C PRO A 284 5.22 -4.45 -21.36
N PRO A 285 4.96 -4.71 -20.07
CA PRO A 285 4.42 -3.70 -19.17
C PRO A 285 5.40 -2.54 -19.03
N ALA A 286 4.93 -1.33 -19.31
CA ALA A 286 5.67 -0.10 -19.06
C ALA A 286 4.71 1.04 -18.72
N SER A 287 5.14 1.95 -17.85
CA SER A 287 4.34 3.12 -17.47
C SER A 287 5.19 4.38 -17.33
N ALA A 288 4.54 5.52 -17.52
CA ALA A 288 5.11 6.83 -17.27
C ALA A 288 4.10 7.65 -16.47
N GLY A 289 4.56 8.25 -15.38
CA GLY A 289 3.78 9.07 -14.47
C GLY A 289 4.38 10.45 -14.30
N LEU A 290 3.52 11.44 -14.11
CA LEU A 290 3.88 12.82 -13.81
C LEU A 290 2.95 13.38 -12.74
N ASN A 291 3.53 13.96 -11.69
CA ASN A 291 2.86 14.78 -10.70
C ASN A 291 3.38 16.21 -10.86
N TRP A 292 2.47 17.17 -10.78
CA TRP A 292 2.74 18.58 -10.90
C TRP A 292 2.08 19.33 -9.75
N ASP A 293 2.91 19.90 -8.88
CA ASP A 293 2.48 20.84 -7.86
C ASP A 293 2.55 22.24 -8.45
N ILE A 294 1.37 22.80 -8.71
CA ILE A 294 1.20 24.00 -9.54
C ILE A 294 1.46 25.25 -8.69
N ALA A 295 0.69 25.39 -7.62
CA ALA A 295 0.69 26.57 -6.77
C ALA A 295 0.33 26.22 -5.33
N SER A 296 0.89 26.97 -4.39
CA SER A 296 0.48 26.99 -3.00
C SER A 296 -0.39 28.20 -2.75
N ILE A 297 -1.50 28.02 -2.04
CA ILE A 297 -2.42 29.06 -1.61
C ILE A 297 -2.60 28.88 -0.10
N GLU A 298 -2.00 29.75 0.69
CA GLU A 298 -2.08 29.70 2.16
C GLU A 298 -1.74 28.31 2.77
N GLY A 299 -0.77 27.60 2.17
CA GLY A 299 -0.34 26.27 2.60
C GLY A 299 -1.13 25.09 2.03
N PHE A 300 -2.09 25.35 1.14
CA PHE A 300 -2.77 24.34 0.34
C PHE A 300 -2.17 24.28 -1.07
N VAL A 301 -1.76 23.11 -1.51
CA VAL A 301 -1.12 22.92 -2.82
C VAL A 301 -2.15 22.42 -3.82
N VAL A 302 -2.36 23.21 -4.88
CA VAL A 302 -3.11 22.77 -6.07
C VAL A 302 -2.18 21.91 -6.91
N TYR A 303 -2.64 20.70 -7.27
CA TYR A 303 -1.83 19.74 -8.01
C TYR A 303 -2.63 19.02 -9.09
N ALA A 304 -1.90 18.56 -10.10
CA ALA A 304 -2.38 17.62 -11.10
C ALA A 304 -1.42 16.43 -11.16
N GLN A 305 -1.95 15.23 -11.36
CA GLN A 305 -1.13 14.04 -11.58
C GLN A 305 -1.75 13.15 -12.64
N GLY A 306 -0.92 12.36 -13.30
CA GLY A 306 -1.39 11.39 -14.27
C GLY A 306 -0.38 10.30 -14.55
N ILE A 307 -0.89 9.15 -14.95
CA ILE A 307 -0.10 7.98 -15.30
C ILE A 307 -0.68 7.36 -16.56
N VAL A 308 0.21 7.01 -17.49
CA VAL A 308 -0.12 6.26 -18.69
C VAL A 308 0.69 4.97 -18.71
N GLY A 309 0.11 3.90 -19.25
CA GLY A 309 0.76 2.60 -19.31
C GLY A 309 0.42 1.82 -20.57
N ILE A 310 1.31 0.91 -20.94
CA ILE A 310 1.16 -0.10 -21.98
C ILE A 310 1.38 -1.50 -21.39
N GLY A 311 0.99 -2.55 -22.12
CA GLY A 311 1.05 -3.92 -21.59
C GLY A 311 0.18 -4.06 -20.32
N GLU A 312 0.63 -4.81 -19.33
CA GLU A 312 -0.09 -4.97 -18.05
C GLU A 312 0.37 -4.00 -16.96
N ALA A 313 1.12 -2.94 -17.30
CA ALA A 313 1.48 -1.87 -16.37
C ALA A 313 0.29 -0.92 -16.08
N ASN A 314 -0.96 -1.40 -16.22
CA ASN A 314 -2.14 -0.52 -16.16
C ASN A 314 -2.13 0.25 -14.82
N PRO A 315 -2.18 1.58 -14.87
CA PRO A 315 -2.03 2.41 -13.68
C PRO A 315 -3.28 2.36 -12.81
N ASP A 316 -3.16 2.52 -11.50
CA ASP A 316 -4.34 2.51 -10.61
C ASP A 316 -5.34 3.63 -10.94
N TYR A 317 -4.83 4.73 -11.51
CA TYR A 317 -5.60 5.82 -12.09
C TYR A 317 -4.91 6.44 -13.31
N ILE A 318 -5.66 7.11 -14.18
CA ILE A 318 -5.11 7.76 -15.38
C ILE A 318 -4.76 9.22 -15.09
N ALA A 319 -5.67 9.94 -14.42
CA ALA A 319 -5.49 11.36 -14.11
C ALA A 319 -6.19 11.73 -12.80
N GLU A 320 -5.61 12.68 -12.09
CA GLU A 320 -6.20 13.28 -10.89
C GLU A 320 -5.86 14.77 -10.82
N LEU A 321 -6.81 15.56 -10.34
CA LEU A 321 -6.65 16.97 -10.04
C LEU A 321 -7.18 17.21 -8.63
N GLY A 322 -6.46 17.98 -7.83
CA GLY A 322 -6.91 18.22 -6.46
C GLY A 322 -6.18 19.34 -5.74
N VAL A 323 -6.50 19.41 -4.45
CA VAL A 323 -5.84 20.27 -3.49
C VAL A 323 -5.36 19.41 -2.33
N LYS A 324 -4.09 19.53 -1.96
CA LYS A 324 -3.47 18.73 -0.90
C LYS A 324 -2.76 19.59 0.15
N ARG A 325 -2.60 18.99 1.32
CA ARG A 325 -1.78 19.45 2.44
C ARG A 325 -1.14 18.22 3.10
N PRO A 326 -0.19 18.37 4.04
CA PRO A 326 0.51 17.21 4.61
C PRO A 326 -0.39 16.14 5.25
N GLY A 327 -1.57 16.52 5.75
CA GLY A 327 -2.50 15.58 6.40
C GLY A 327 -3.54 14.95 5.46
N GLY A 328 -3.59 15.33 4.18
CA GLY A 328 -4.61 14.82 3.27
C GLY A 328 -4.87 15.70 2.06
N ASN A 329 -5.79 15.24 1.22
CA ASN A 329 -6.15 15.85 -0.06
C ASN A 329 -7.63 15.71 -0.37
N VAL A 330 -8.13 16.60 -1.22
CA VAL A 330 -9.44 16.48 -1.86
C VAL A 330 -9.20 16.49 -3.36
N PHE A 331 -9.83 15.58 -4.08
CA PHE A 331 -9.49 15.33 -5.48
C PHE A 331 -10.67 14.91 -6.34
N LEU A 332 -10.48 15.09 -7.65
CA LEU A 332 -11.24 14.47 -8.72
C LEU A 332 -10.30 13.53 -9.49
N ARG A 333 -10.65 12.25 -9.60
CA ARG A 333 -9.79 11.21 -10.18
C ARG A 333 -10.53 10.40 -11.23
N TYR A 334 -9.92 10.30 -12.41
CA TYR A 334 -10.35 9.41 -13.48
C TYR A 334 -9.50 8.14 -13.45
N GLU A 335 -10.13 7.00 -13.18
CA GLU A 335 -9.42 5.76 -12.89
C GLU A 335 -9.40 4.76 -14.05
N SER A 336 -8.47 3.80 -13.96
CA SER A 336 -8.42 2.64 -14.85
C SER A 336 -7.66 1.51 -14.16
N TYR A 337 -8.29 0.87 -13.18
CA TYR A 337 -7.59 -0.10 -12.33
C TYR A 337 -6.99 -1.30 -13.09
N GLY A 338 -7.46 -1.54 -14.32
CA GLY A 338 -6.72 -2.33 -15.29
C GLY A 338 -6.87 -3.83 -15.13
N LEU A 339 -7.65 -4.28 -14.14
CA LEU A 339 -8.09 -5.66 -14.00
C LEU A 339 -9.29 -5.94 -14.93
N PRO A 340 -9.47 -7.17 -15.44
CA PRO A 340 -10.61 -7.49 -16.29
C PRO A 340 -11.94 -7.49 -15.52
N ALA A 341 -12.70 -6.39 -15.61
CA ALA A 341 -14.16 -6.26 -15.69
C ALA A 341 -15.11 -6.98 -14.70
N ARG A 342 -14.68 -7.89 -13.81
CA ARG A 342 -15.61 -8.57 -12.89
C ARG A 342 -15.90 -7.76 -11.63
N LEU A 343 -14.91 -7.06 -11.07
CA LEU A 343 -15.15 -5.93 -10.14
C LEU A 343 -15.73 -4.70 -10.85
N GLU A 344 -15.33 -4.54 -12.09
CA GLU A 344 -15.56 -3.35 -12.90
C GLU A 344 -16.76 -3.56 -13.83
N GLY A 345 -17.96 -3.28 -13.32
CA GLY A 345 -18.99 -2.73 -14.22
C GLY A 345 -18.53 -1.44 -14.94
N ARG A 346 -17.32 -0.91 -14.60
CA ARG A 346 -16.72 0.35 -15.05
C ARG A 346 -15.22 0.20 -15.18
N GLN A 347 -14.73 0.22 -16.41
CA GLN A 347 -13.28 0.30 -16.65
C GLN A 347 -12.72 1.69 -16.32
N HIS A 348 -13.58 2.71 -16.26
CA HIS A 348 -13.15 4.11 -16.18
C HIS A 348 -14.09 5.00 -15.35
N PRO A 349 -14.20 4.79 -14.02
CA PRO A 349 -15.00 5.67 -13.17
C PRO A 349 -14.33 7.03 -12.97
N LEU A 350 -15.15 8.06 -12.76
CA LEU A 350 -14.73 9.37 -12.26
C LEU A 350 -15.17 9.48 -10.80
N TYR A 351 -14.19 9.61 -9.90
CA TYR A 351 -14.41 9.76 -8.47
C TYR A 351 -14.16 11.19 -8.03
N ALA A 352 -14.97 11.65 -7.07
CA ALA A 352 -14.61 12.73 -6.16
C ALA A 352 -14.27 12.11 -4.81
N GLY A 353 -13.13 12.47 -4.23
CA GLY A 353 -12.63 11.79 -3.04
C GLY A 353 -11.91 12.71 -2.06
N ILE A 354 -11.75 12.18 -0.84
CA ILE A 354 -10.94 12.75 0.22
C ILE A 354 -9.93 11.69 0.64
N GLY A 355 -8.65 12.02 0.56
CA GLY A 355 -7.58 11.21 1.12
C GLY A 355 -7.12 11.79 2.45
N MET A 356 -6.93 10.92 3.42
CA MET A 356 -6.44 11.23 4.76
C MET A 356 -5.14 10.46 4.95
N GLN A 357 -4.06 11.17 5.24
CA GLN A 357 -2.84 10.51 5.67
C GLN A 357 -3.09 10.02 7.10
N LEU A 358 -2.75 8.75 7.38
CA LEU A 358 -2.88 8.10 8.69
C LEU A 358 -1.54 8.13 9.44
#